data_AF-A0A2G4F9U6-F1
#
_entry.id   AF-A0A2G4F9U6-F1
#
_cell.length_a   1.000
_cell.length_b   1.000
_cell.length_c   1.000
_cell.angle_alpha   90.00
_cell.angle_beta   90.00
_cell.angle_gamma   90.00
#
_symmetry.space_group_name_H-M   'P 1'
#
loop_
_entity.id
_entity.type
_entity.pdbx_description
1 polymer ?
#
loop_
_entity_poly.entity_id
_entity_poly.type
_entity_poly.pdbx_seq_one_letter_code
_entity_poly.pdbx_strand_id
1 'polypeptide(L)'
;MDSEFLYVIADNALGKYRKSDGTKVAAWTAPKDSKIKHLNAGVVIDGKLYCAHSNFPLKPDESSVEIFDATTLQPTGRHVFANPPGSLTWALPYQGGWLTCFAHYSLLSDNALSRIVQFDKDWKELRRWSFPVEILKRFARSSSSGACLVGGEQLLVSGHDARELYALALPAGGGEARWVATWGFLTAGQAFDEDRTAGSKEKGFVLYSIERKTKEVVGARYPDPAR
;
A
#
# COMPACT_ATOMS: atom_id res chain seq x y z
N MET A 1 8.77 5.15 0.88
CA MET A 1 10.04 5.75 1.35
C MET A 1 10.74 6.43 0.18
N ASP A 2 11.77 7.25 0.44
CA ASP A 2 12.68 7.78 -0.59
C ASP A 2 14.14 7.37 -0.30
N SER A 3 15.15 8.05 -0.85
CA SER A 3 16.56 7.71 -0.63
C SER A 3 17.04 7.88 0.82
N GLU A 4 16.51 8.88 1.55
CA GLU A 4 17.01 9.28 2.87
C GLU A 4 16.01 9.06 4.00
N PHE A 5 14.72 8.99 3.68
CA PHE A 5 13.64 9.06 4.64
C PHE A 5 12.64 7.92 4.54
N LEU A 6 12.16 7.51 5.71
CA LEU A 6 11.00 6.66 5.92
C LEU A 6 9.78 7.55 6.23
N TYR A 7 8.63 7.16 5.70
CA TYR A 7 7.37 7.85 5.90
C TYR A 7 6.42 6.88 6.60
N VAL A 8 6.08 7.20 7.85
CA VAL A 8 5.17 6.41 8.67
C VAL A 8 3.79 7.06 8.60
N ILE A 9 2.80 6.26 8.20
CA ILE A 9 1.44 6.70 7.98
C ILE A 9 0.55 6.07 9.04
N ALA A 10 -0.21 6.90 9.73
CA ALA A 10 -1.30 6.53 10.62
C ALA A 10 -2.61 7.11 10.07
N ASP A 11 -3.74 6.66 10.58
CA ASP A 11 -5.09 7.02 10.13
C ASP A 11 -5.31 8.50 9.82
N ASN A 12 -4.72 9.39 10.62
CA ASN A 12 -4.84 10.85 10.49
C ASN A 12 -3.52 11.59 10.72
N ALA A 13 -2.38 10.91 10.61
CA ALA A 13 -1.08 11.52 10.87
C ALA A 13 0.03 10.92 10.01
N LEU A 14 1.04 11.74 9.74
CA LEU A 14 2.24 11.41 8.99
C LEU A 14 3.46 11.72 9.85
N GLY A 15 4.47 10.87 9.76
CA GLY A 15 5.80 11.13 10.30
C GLY A 15 6.88 10.84 9.26
N LYS A 16 7.85 11.74 9.15
CA LYS A 16 9.04 11.56 8.32
C LYS A 16 10.25 11.32 9.21
N TYR A 17 10.99 10.25 8.95
CA TYR A 17 12.09 9.79 9.77
C TYR A 17 13.33 9.58 8.91
N ARG A 18 14.50 10.01 9.36
CA ARG A 18 15.77 9.74 8.67
C ARG A 18 16.11 8.26 8.79
N LYS A 19 16.45 7.59 7.68
CA LYS A 19 16.79 6.16 7.65
C LYS A 19 18.02 5.81 8.48
N SER A 20 19.02 6.69 8.49
CA SER A 20 20.34 6.40 9.09
C SER A 20 20.31 6.26 10.60
N ASP A 21 19.41 6.97 11.28
CA ASP A 21 19.37 7.08 12.74
C ASP A 21 17.97 7.01 13.35
N GLY A 22 16.91 6.94 12.53
CA GLY A 22 15.52 6.90 12.99
C GLY A 22 14.99 8.23 13.52
N THR A 23 15.71 9.35 13.37
CA THR A 23 15.29 10.66 13.88
C THR A 23 14.06 11.15 13.15
N LYS A 24 13.01 11.54 13.88
CA LYS A 24 11.84 12.22 13.32
C LYS A 24 12.20 13.64 12.89
N VAL A 25 12.07 13.94 11.60
CA VAL A 25 12.43 15.25 11.03
C VAL A 25 11.22 16.10 10.64
N ALA A 26 10.07 15.48 10.41
CA ALA A 26 8.81 16.19 10.17
C ALA A 26 7.62 15.36 10.66
N ALA A 27 6.51 16.05 10.92
CA ALA A 27 5.24 15.45 11.25
C ALA A 27 4.10 16.29 10.69
N TRP A 28 3.00 15.63 10.39
CA TRP A 28 1.74 16.30 10.08
C TRP A 28 0.59 15.52 10.72
N THR A 29 -0.42 16.23 11.22
CA THR A 29 -1.65 15.64 11.75
C THR A 29 -2.82 16.36 11.11
N ALA A 30 -3.83 15.60 10.69
CA ALA A 30 -5.03 16.16 10.09
C ALA A 30 -5.72 17.15 11.05
N PRO A 31 -6.17 18.32 10.56
CA PRO A 31 -7.02 19.22 11.34
C PRO A 31 -8.28 18.50 11.84
N LYS A 32 -8.81 18.95 12.98
CA LYS A 32 -9.94 18.29 13.67
C LYS A 32 -11.21 18.17 12.81
N ASP A 33 -11.42 19.11 11.91
CA ASP A 33 -12.55 19.22 10.98
C ASP A 33 -12.26 18.62 9.59
N SER A 34 -11.09 18.01 9.40
CA SER A 34 -10.70 17.38 8.15
C SER A 34 -11.55 16.15 7.83
N LYS A 35 -11.72 15.88 6.53
CA LYS A 35 -12.33 14.63 6.03
C LYS A 35 -11.35 13.44 6.03
N ILE A 36 -10.08 13.67 6.38
CA ILE A 36 -9.07 12.61 6.49
C ILE A 36 -9.32 11.82 7.78
N LYS A 37 -9.87 10.61 7.61
CA LYS A 37 -10.25 9.70 8.70
C LYS A 37 -9.37 8.47 8.81
N HIS A 38 -8.94 7.93 7.68
CA HIS A 38 -8.24 6.66 7.60
C HIS A 38 -7.30 6.65 6.38
N LEU A 39 -6.12 7.25 6.55
CA LEU A 39 -4.99 7.09 5.65
C LEU A 39 -4.47 5.65 5.75
N ASN A 40 -4.16 5.07 4.61
CA ASN A 40 -3.63 3.72 4.47
C ASN A 40 -2.18 3.77 3.96
N ALA A 41 -1.80 2.88 3.04
CA ALA A 41 -0.46 2.88 2.46
C ALA A 41 -0.19 4.14 1.63
N GLY A 42 1.09 4.47 1.46
CA GLY A 42 1.51 5.55 0.59
C GLY A 42 2.87 5.33 -0.04
N VAL A 43 3.12 6.07 -1.11
CA VAL A 43 4.32 5.98 -1.94
C VAL A 43 4.87 7.37 -2.23
N VAL A 44 6.21 7.49 -2.26
CA VAL A 44 6.87 8.74 -2.65
C VAL A 44 7.22 8.68 -4.13
N ILE A 45 6.83 9.71 -4.88
CA ILE A 45 7.10 9.88 -6.31
C ILE A 45 7.41 11.35 -6.54
N ASP A 46 8.57 11.65 -7.14
CA ASP A 46 8.99 13.00 -7.54
C ASP A 46 8.77 14.08 -6.45
N GLY A 47 9.20 13.78 -5.23
CA GLY A 47 9.11 14.70 -4.09
C GLY A 47 7.70 14.84 -3.48
N LYS A 48 6.73 14.02 -3.90
CA LYS A 48 5.38 13.99 -3.35
C LYS A 48 5.08 12.65 -2.70
N LEU A 49 4.39 12.68 -1.57
CA LEU A 49 3.85 11.50 -0.90
C LEU A 49 2.38 11.34 -1.27
N TYR A 50 2.04 10.24 -1.92
CA TYR A 50 0.70 9.86 -2.31
C TYR A 50 0.17 8.82 -1.32
N CYS A 51 -0.85 9.16 -0.54
CA CYS A 51 -1.45 8.27 0.44
C CYS A 51 -2.84 7.84 -0.02
N ALA A 52 -3.10 6.53 0.02
CA ALA A 52 -4.46 6.02 -0.08
C ALA A 52 -5.29 6.47 1.13
N HIS A 53 -6.53 6.87 0.88
CA HIS A 53 -7.49 7.28 1.91
C HIS A 53 -8.85 6.63 1.65
N SER A 54 -9.53 6.25 2.73
CA SER A 54 -10.93 5.84 2.69
C SER A 54 -11.72 6.41 3.88
N ASN A 55 -13.03 6.44 3.75
CA ASN A 55 -13.95 6.79 4.85
C ASN A 55 -14.32 5.61 5.75
N PHE A 56 -13.63 4.46 5.65
CA PHE A 56 -13.89 3.27 6.46
C PHE A 56 -14.04 3.61 7.95
N PRO A 57 -15.02 3.05 8.69
CA PRO A 57 -15.99 2.00 8.28
C PRO A 57 -17.29 2.52 7.63
N LEU A 58 -17.37 3.79 7.22
CA LEU A 58 -18.61 4.38 6.74
C LEU A 58 -19.01 3.89 5.35
N LYS A 59 -20.32 3.97 5.05
CA LYS A 59 -20.91 3.70 3.74
C LYS A 59 -21.85 4.84 3.31
N PRO A 60 -22.01 5.13 2.01
CA PRO A 60 -21.30 4.53 0.87
C PRO A 60 -19.78 4.77 0.92
N ASP A 61 -18.99 3.94 0.24
CA ASP A 61 -17.54 4.09 0.21
C ASP A 61 -17.16 5.43 -0.43
N GLU A 62 -16.35 6.20 0.28
CA GLU A 62 -15.64 7.36 -0.25
C GLU A 62 -14.15 7.07 -0.16
N SER A 63 -13.43 7.25 -1.26
CA SER A 63 -11.99 7.03 -1.31
C SER A 63 -11.30 8.12 -2.11
N SER A 64 -10.05 8.40 -1.74
CA SER A 64 -9.21 9.35 -2.44
C SER A 64 -7.73 8.98 -2.34
N VAL A 65 -6.93 9.55 -3.24
CA VAL A 65 -5.49 9.66 -3.04
C VAL A 65 -5.20 11.06 -2.53
N GLU A 66 -4.72 11.16 -1.30
CA GLU A 66 -4.30 12.42 -0.67
C GLU A 66 -2.81 12.65 -0.99
N ILE A 67 -2.47 13.86 -1.44
CA ILE A 67 -1.14 14.19 -1.96
C ILE A 67 -0.50 15.20 -1.03
N PHE A 68 0.69 14.87 -0.54
CA PHE A 68 1.47 15.70 0.36
C PHE A 68 2.82 16.05 -0.28
N ASP A 69 3.35 17.22 0.04
CA ASP A 69 4.75 17.53 -0.24
C ASP A 69 5.63 16.65 0.66
N ALA A 70 6.56 15.88 0.09
CA ALA A 70 7.34 14.90 0.84
C ALA A 70 8.43 15.56 1.73
N THR A 71 8.72 16.85 1.52
CA THR A 71 9.66 17.60 2.35
C THR A 71 9.00 18.09 3.63
N THR A 72 7.84 18.72 3.49
CA THR A 72 7.12 19.44 4.55
C THR A 72 5.97 18.65 5.16
N LEU A 73 5.54 17.57 4.50
CA LEU A 73 4.32 16.79 4.79
C LEU A 73 3.02 17.61 4.71
N GLN A 74 3.04 18.80 4.09
CA GLN A 74 1.83 19.59 3.93
C GLN A 74 0.98 19.06 2.77
N PRO A 75 -0.36 19.07 2.89
CA PRO A 75 -1.24 18.71 1.79
C PRO A 75 -1.03 19.63 0.58
N THR A 76 -0.97 19.05 -0.61
CA THR A 76 -0.78 19.78 -1.88
C THR A 76 -1.84 19.47 -2.93
N GLY A 77 -2.66 18.43 -2.71
CA GLY A 77 -3.74 18.08 -3.61
C GLY A 77 -4.41 16.78 -3.20
N ARG A 78 -5.44 16.41 -3.96
CA ARG A 78 -6.11 15.12 -3.82
C ARG A 78 -6.79 14.70 -5.12
N HIS A 79 -6.91 13.40 -5.32
CA HIS A 79 -7.79 12.82 -6.33
C HIS A 79 -8.93 12.07 -5.63
N VAL A 80 -10.18 12.39 -5.95
CA VAL A 80 -11.36 11.74 -5.36
C VAL A 80 -11.97 10.80 -6.38
N PHE A 81 -12.21 9.56 -5.97
CA PHE A 81 -12.93 8.58 -6.79
C PHE A 81 -14.43 8.84 -6.65
N ALA A 82 -15.12 9.08 -7.76
CA ALA A 82 -16.56 9.38 -7.74
C ALA A 82 -17.41 8.19 -7.29
N ASN A 83 -17.07 6.98 -7.74
CA ASN A 83 -17.74 5.73 -7.38
C ASN A 83 -16.68 4.65 -7.13
N PRO A 84 -15.93 4.73 -6.02
CA PRO A 84 -14.88 3.75 -5.74
C PRO A 84 -15.53 2.37 -5.54
N PRO A 85 -14.93 1.29 -6.06
CA PRO A 85 -15.51 -0.03 -5.93
C PRO A 85 -15.51 -0.54 -4.48
N GLY A 86 -14.68 0.02 -3.60
CA GLY A 86 -14.58 -0.30 -2.17
C GLY A 86 -13.69 0.71 -1.44
N SER A 87 -13.13 0.34 -0.29
CA SER A 87 -12.22 1.21 0.49
C SER A 87 -10.80 1.14 -0.06
N LEU A 88 -10.22 2.25 -0.51
CA LEU A 88 -8.85 2.28 -1.04
C LEU A 88 -7.80 2.00 0.05
N THR A 89 -6.99 0.95 -0.12
CA THR A 89 -5.93 0.56 0.84
C THR A 89 -4.52 0.90 0.36
N TRP A 90 -4.27 0.86 -0.95
CA TRP A 90 -3.00 1.26 -1.53
C TRP A 90 -3.17 1.75 -2.97
N ALA A 91 -2.26 2.63 -3.38
CA ALA A 91 -2.11 3.12 -4.74
C ALA A 91 -0.60 3.28 -5.03
N LEU A 92 -0.11 2.64 -6.09
CA LEU A 92 1.30 2.65 -6.47
C LEU A 92 1.47 2.90 -7.98
N PRO A 93 2.59 3.50 -8.42
CA PRO A 93 2.83 3.73 -9.83
C PRO A 93 3.01 2.42 -10.59
N TYR A 94 2.36 2.31 -11.74
CA TYR A 94 2.37 1.08 -12.54
C TYR A 94 2.11 1.39 -14.02
N GLN A 95 3.03 0.97 -14.90
CA GLN A 95 2.89 1.07 -16.36
C GLN A 95 2.46 2.47 -16.86
N GLY A 96 3.08 3.53 -16.33
CA GLY A 96 2.79 4.92 -16.70
C GLY A 96 1.49 5.49 -16.11
N GLY A 97 0.79 4.71 -15.28
CA GLY A 97 -0.37 5.14 -14.50
C GLY A 97 -0.31 4.61 -13.07
N TRP A 98 -1.43 4.08 -12.59
CA TRP A 98 -1.58 3.64 -11.20
C TRP A 98 -2.12 2.22 -11.12
N LEU A 99 -1.67 1.49 -10.11
CA LEU A 99 -2.29 0.26 -9.66
C LEU A 99 -2.80 0.47 -8.23
N THR A 100 -4.06 0.13 -7.99
CA THR A 100 -4.70 0.33 -6.70
C THR A 100 -5.39 -0.93 -6.21
N CYS A 101 -5.69 -0.98 -4.91
CA CYS A 101 -6.64 -1.94 -4.36
C CYS A 101 -7.76 -1.25 -3.61
N PHE A 102 -8.98 -1.68 -3.94
CA PHE A 102 -10.18 -1.33 -3.22
C PHE A 102 -10.68 -2.56 -2.47
N ALA A 103 -10.60 -2.46 -1.14
CA ALA A 103 -10.91 -3.52 -0.19
C ALA A 103 -12.40 -3.57 0.15
N HIS A 104 -12.89 -4.79 0.35
CA HIS A 104 -14.12 -5.07 1.06
C HIS A 104 -13.80 -5.89 2.31
N TYR A 105 -14.23 -5.40 3.47
CA TYR A 105 -14.00 -6.06 4.75
C TYR A 105 -15.21 -6.91 5.13
N SER A 106 -14.98 -8.16 5.55
CA SER A 106 -16.04 -9.13 5.85
C SER A 106 -17.01 -8.66 6.94
N LEU A 107 -16.62 -7.69 7.77
CA LEU A 107 -17.48 -7.10 8.80
C LEU A 107 -18.67 -6.34 8.20
N LEU A 108 -18.50 -5.73 7.03
CA LEU A 108 -19.46 -4.78 6.44
C LEU A 108 -19.81 -5.12 4.99
N SER A 109 -19.13 -6.09 4.38
CA SER A 109 -19.27 -6.46 2.98
C SER A 109 -18.70 -7.86 2.74
N ASP A 110 -18.62 -8.28 1.48
CA ASP A 110 -17.98 -9.54 1.08
C ASP A 110 -16.56 -9.27 0.57
N ASN A 111 -15.56 -9.88 1.19
CA ASN A 111 -14.15 -9.76 0.81
C ASN A 111 -13.89 -10.19 -0.64
N ALA A 112 -14.69 -11.11 -1.19
CA ALA A 112 -14.61 -11.52 -2.59
C ALA A 112 -14.91 -10.38 -3.59
N LEU A 113 -15.46 -9.25 -3.13
CA LEU A 113 -15.66 -8.05 -3.93
C LEU A 113 -14.41 -7.17 -4.03
N SER A 114 -13.36 -7.44 -3.25
CA SER A 114 -12.09 -6.69 -3.33
C SER A 114 -11.48 -6.75 -4.73
N ARG A 115 -11.01 -5.61 -5.25
CA ARG A 115 -10.45 -5.51 -6.59
C ARG A 115 -9.11 -4.81 -6.60
N ILE A 116 -8.18 -5.35 -7.39
CA ILE A 116 -7.03 -4.61 -7.91
C ILE A 116 -7.49 -3.90 -9.17
N VAL A 117 -7.19 -2.61 -9.31
CA VAL A 117 -7.62 -1.80 -10.46
C VAL A 117 -6.42 -1.05 -11.02
N GLN A 118 -6.22 -1.13 -12.34
CA GLN A 118 -5.24 -0.34 -13.07
C GLN A 118 -5.92 0.89 -13.65
N PHE A 119 -5.30 2.04 -13.46
CA PHE A 119 -5.68 3.32 -14.05
C PHE A 119 -4.54 3.85 -14.92
N ASP A 120 -4.88 4.70 -15.89
CA ASP A 120 -3.89 5.55 -16.54
C ASP A 120 -3.45 6.71 -15.62
N LYS A 121 -2.58 7.58 -16.13
CA LYS A 121 -2.08 8.76 -15.41
C LYS A 121 -3.17 9.76 -14.99
N ASP A 122 -4.31 9.74 -15.69
CA ASP A 122 -5.44 10.66 -15.50
C ASP A 122 -6.57 10.00 -14.69
N TRP A 123 -6.29 8.87 -14.03
CA TRP A 123 -7.23 8.10 -13.22
C TRP A 123 -8.42 7.53 -13.99
N LYS A 124 -8.26 7.31 -15.30
CA LYS A 124 -9.23 6.54 -16.07
C LYS A 124 -8.93 5.06 -15.91
N GLU A 125 -9.95 4.30 -15.54
CA GLU A 125 -9.81 2.85 -15.36
C GLU A 125 -9.45 2.19 -16.70
N LEU A 126 -8.43 1.33 -16.67
CA LEU A 126 -7.99 0.54 -17.81
C LEU A 126 -8.41 -0.93 -17.65
N ARG A 127 -8.16 -1.52 -16.47
CA ARG A 127 -8.34 -2.96 -16.20
C ARG A 127 -8.59 -3.20 -14.71
N ARG A 128 -9.14 -4.37 -14.39
CA ARG A 128 -9.32 -4.82 -13.01
C ARG A 128 -9.09 -6.32 -12.85
N TRP A 129 -8.73 -6.72 -11.63
CA TRP A 129 -8.54 -8.10 -11.23
C TRP A 129 -9.22 -8.42 -9.90
N SER A 130 -9.79 -9.62 -9.78
CA SER A 130 -10.14 -10.23 -8.49
C SER A 130 -8.93 -10.94 -7.87
N PHE A 131 -8.99 -11.16 -6.56
CA PHE A 131 -8.04 -12.04 -5.87
C PHE A 131 -8.50 -13.51 -5.96
N PRO A 132 -7.58 -14.48 -6.05
CA PRO A 132 -7.89 -15.90 -5.87
C PRO A 132 -8.56 -16.17 -4.52
N VAL A 133 -9.51 -17.10 -4.51
CA VAL A 133 -10.24 -17.47 -3.29
C VAL A 133 -9.31 -18.00 -2.18
N GLU A 134 -8.20 -18.62 -2.55
CA GLU A 134 -7.17 -19.15 -1.66
C GLU A 134 -6.44 -18.04 -0.92
N ILE A 135 -6.17 -16.92 -1.58
CA ILE A 135 -5.59 -15.72 -0.93
C ILE A 135 -6.63 -15.04 -0.06
N LEU A 136 -7.88 -14.91 -0.53
CA LEU A 136 -8.95 -14.32 0.26
C LEU A 136 -9.16 -15.05 1.59
N LYS A 137 -9.07 -16.39 1.60
CA LYS A 137 -9.09 -17.19 2.84
C LYS A 137 -7.96 -16.81 3.80
N ARG A 138 -6.78 -16.47 3.30
CA ARG A 138 -5.63 -16.03 4.11
C ARG A 138 -5.76 -14.59 4.60
N PHE A 139 -6.44 -13.72 3.85
CA PHE A 139 -6.83 -12.39 4.32
C PHE A 139 -7.91 -12.45 5.40
N ALA A 140 -8.63 -13.58 5.49
CA ALA A 140 -9.67 -13.86 6.47
C ALA A 140 -10.75 -12.76 6.45
N ARG A 141 -10.93 -12.04 7.56
CA ARG A 141 -11.96 -10.98 7.70
C ARG A 141 -11.55 -9.65 7.07
N SER A 142 -10.28 -9.49 6.73
CA SER A 142 -9.68 -8.30 6.15
C SER A 142 -9.46 -8.47 4.65
N SER A 143 -8.93 -7.46 3.96
CA SER A 143 -8.54 -7.56 2.56
C SER A 143 -7.03 -7.29 2.39
N SER A 144 -6.59 -6.99 1.16
CA SER A 144 -5.21 -6.58 0.88
C SER A 144 -4.92 -5.20 1.51
N SER A 145 -3.98 -5.18 2.45
CA SER A 145 -3.64 -4.02 3.28
C SER A 145 -2.46 -3.22 2.75
N GLY A 146 -1.47 -3.93 2.21
CA GLY A 146 -0.26 -3.36 1.65
C GLY A 146 0.10 -4.00 0.33
N ALA A 147 0.86 -3.26 -0.48
CA ALA A 147 1.45 -3.75 -1.70
C ALA A 147 2.75 -3.02 -2.03
N CYS A 148 3.67 -3.72 -2.70
CA CYS A 148 4.88 -3.14 -3.27
C CYS A 148 5.24 -3.87 -4.56
N LEU A 149 5.77 -3.12 -5.54
CA LEU A 149 6.44 -3.67 -6.73
C LEU A 149 7.92 -3.83 -6.42
N VAL A 150 8.28 -4.99 -5.87
CA VAL A 150 9.67 -5.29 -5.47
C VAL A 150 10.53 -5.51 -6.72
N GLY A 151 11.72 -4.92 -6.73
CA GLY A 151 12.58 -4.90 -7.91
C GLY A 151 11.95 -4.18 -9.11
N GLY A 152 10.88 -3.41 -8.90
CA GLY A 152 10.13 -2.72 -9.95
C GLY A 152 9.23 -3.61 -10.83
N GLU A 153 9.18 -4.92 -10.59
CA GLU A 153 8.50 -5.89 -11.47
C GLU A 153 7.49 -6.75 -10.72
N GLN A 154 7.87 -7.34 -9.59
CA GLN A 154 7.05 -8.33 -8.89
C GLN A 154 6.09 -7.65 -7.91
N LEU A 155 4.79 -7.78 -8.16
CA LEU A 155 3.77 -7.35 -7.20
C LEU A 155 3.74 -8.33 -6.02
N LEU A 156 4.01 -7.81 -4.83
CA LEU A 156 3.74 -8.48 -3.57
C LEU A 156 2.60 -7.76 -2.86
N VAL A 157 1.70 -8.53 -2.23
CA VAL A 157 0.61 -7.98 -1.39
C VAL A 157 0.60 -8.64 -0.02
N SER A 158 0.07 -7.94 0.98
CA SER A 158 -0.10 -8.44 2.35
C SER A 158 -1.57 -8.39 2.78
N GLY A 159 -1.94 -9.30 3.69
CA GLY A 159 -3.17 -9.20 4.48
C GLY A 159 -2.98 -8.32 5.72
N HIS A 160 -3.80 -8.51 6.76
CA HIS A 160 -3.69 -7.76 8.03
C HIS A 160 -2.95 -8.49 9.16
N ASP A 161 -2.91 -9.82 9.11
CA ASP A 161 -2.60 -10.63 10.30
C ASP A 161 -1.47 -11.63 10.05
N ALA A 162 -1.47 -12.29 8.89
CA ALA A 162 -0.47 -13.28 8.54
C ALA A 162 0.91 -12.64 8.36
N ARG A 163 1.95 -13.34 8.82
CA ARG A 163 3.37 -13.02 8.60
C ARG A 163 3.82 -13.48 7.21
N GLU A 164 3.08 -13.05 6.19
CA GLU A 164 3.20 -13.54 4.82
C GLU A 164 2.97 -12.42 3.80
N LEU A 165 3.74 -12.46 2.71
CA LEU A 165 3.50 -11.68 1.50
C LEU A 165 3.15 -12.63 0.35
N TYR A 166 2.23 -12.23 -0.51
CA TYR A 166 1.77 -13.05 -1.64
C TYR A 166 2.19 -12.41 -2.96
N ALA A 167 2.97 -13.13 -3.75
CA ALA A 167 3.34 -12.71 -5.09
C ALA A 167 2.19 -12.93 -6.06
N LEU A 168 1.77 -11.85 -6.73
CA LEU A 168 0.68 -11.87 -7.70
C LEU A 168 1.20 -11.59 -9.11
N ALA A 169 0.78 -12.41 -10.07
CA ALA A 169 0.87 -12.09 -11.49
C ALA A 169 -0.49 -11.60 -11.99
N LEU A 170 -0.52 -10.48 -12.70
CA LEU A 170 -1.74 -9.88 -13.23
C LEU A 170 -1.88 -10.20 -14.72
N PRO A 171 -2.83 -11.04 -15.15
CA PRO A 171 -3.06 -11.32 -16.57
C PRO A 171 -3.37 -10.04 -17.35
N ALA A 172 -2.79 -9.91 -18.56
CA ALA A 172 -2.97 -8.71 -19.36
C ALA A 172 -4.44 -8.41 -19.71
N GLY A 173 -5.30 -9.42 -19.83
CA GLY A 173 -6.73 -9.24 -20.12
C GLY A 173 -7.60 -8.76 -18.95
N GLY A 174 -7.07 -8.57 -17.74
CA GLY A 174 -7.88 -8.48 -16.53
C GLY A 174 -8.28 -9.87 -16.01
N GLY A 175 -9.32 -9.94 -15.18
CA GLY A 175 -9.91 -11.20 -14.71
C GLY A 175 -9.49 -11.55 -13.29
N GLU A 176 -8.89 -12.72 -13.06
CA GLU A 176 -8.38 -13.12 -11.75
C GLU A 176 -6.84 -12.98 -11.71
N ALA A 177 -6.31 -12.40 -10.63
CA ALA A 177 -4.87 -12.39 -10.39
C ALA A 177 -4.37 -13.82 -10.12
N ARG A 178 -3.16 -14.18 -10.55
CA ARG A 178 -2.59 -15.49 -10.26
C ARG A 178 -1.67 -15.41 -9.05
N TRP A 179 -1.90 -16.25 -8.05
CA TRP A 179 -0.99 -16.43 -6.93
C TRP A 179 0.23 -17.25 -7.36
N VAL A 180 1.41 -16.64 -7.32
CA VAL A 180 2.64 -17.25 -7.83
C VAL A 180 3.49 -17.84 -6.70
N ALA A 181 3.57 -17.16 -5.57
CA ALA A 181 4.39 -17.59 -4.43
C ALA A 181 3.93 -16.93 -3.12
N THR A 182 4.43 -17.48 -2.01
CA THR A 182 4.29 -16.90 -0.67
C THR A 182 5.66 -16.67 -0.08
N TRP A 183 5.91 -15.48 0.43
CA TRP A 183 7.14 -15.15 1.14
C TRP A 183 6.82 -15.00 2.62
N GLY A 184 7.69 -15.52 3.48
CA GLY A 184 7.61 -15.20 4.90
C GLY A 184 7.86 -13.70 5.12
N PHE A 185 7.21 -13.12 6.12
CA PHE A 185 7.33 -11.71 6.48
C PHE A 185 7.59 -11.55 7.97
N LEU A 186 8.49 -10.65 8.37
CA LEU A 186 8.86 -10.54 9.78
C LEU A 186 7.73 -10.00 10.67
N THR A 187 6.95 -9.06 10.17
CA THR A 187 5.83 -8.46 10.90
C THR A 187 4.50 -9.05 10.43
N ALA A 188 3.45 -8.90 11.24
CA ALA A 188 2.10 -9.17 10.75
C ALA A 188 1.78 -8.27 9.55
N GLY A 189 0.99 -8.78 8.59
CA GLY A 189 0.70 -8.10 7.33
C GLY A 189 0.07 -6.73 7.53
N GLN A 190 0.61 -5.72 6.86
CA GLN A 190 0.11 -4.34 6.74
C GLN A 190 0.82 -3.69 5.53
N ALA A 191 0.70 -2.36 5.37
CA ALA A 191 1.57 -1.60 4.48
C ALA A 191 3.07 -1.88 4.75
N PHE A 192 3.81 -2.03 3.66
CA PHE A 192 5.26 -2.23 3.63
C PHE A 192 5.81 -1.58 2.36
N ASP A 193 7.12 -1.33 2.32
CA ASP A 193 7.76 -0.74 1.15
C ASP A 193 9.21 -1.24 1.00
N GLU A 194 9.74 -1.13 -0.21
CA GLU A 194 11.09 -1.54 -0.57
C GLU A 194 12.07 -0.36 -0.43
N ASP A 195 13.19 -0.60 0.24
CA ASP A 195 14.34 0.29 0.15
C ASP A 195 15.15 0.00 -1.11
N ARG A 196 14.79 0.72 -2.17
CA ARG A 196 15.42 0.66 -3.49
C ARG A 196 16.88 1.12 -3.49
N THR A 197 17.36 1.76 -2.42
CA THR A 197 18.77 2.17 -2.29
C THR A 197 19.64 1.11 -1.60
N ALA A 198 19.01 0.16 -0.89
CA ALA A 198 19.70 -0.84 -0.07
C ALA A 198 19.63 -2.28 -0.64
N GLY A 199 18.89 -2.46 -1.73
CA GLY A 199 18.74 -3.72 -2.46
C GLY A 199 19.52 -3.76 -3.79
N SER A 200 19.84 -4.97 -4.23
CA SER A 200 20.27 -5.27 -5.61
C SER A 200 19.94 -6.74 -5.90
N LYS A 201 19.89 -7.16 -7.17
CA LYS A 201 19.67 -8.57 -7.52
C LYS A 201 20.65 -9.52 -6.81
N GLU A 202 21.89 -9.08 -6.63
CA GLU A 202 22.93 -9.86 -5.94
C GLU A 202 22.77 -9.87 -4.41
N LYS A 203 22.15 -8.83 -3.82
CA LYS A 203 22.03 -8.64 -2.37
C LYS A 203 20.60 -8.86 -1.85
N GLY A 204 19.68 -9.27 -2.73
CA GLY A 204 18.24 -9.31 -2.46
C GLY A 204 17.65 -7.93 -2.18
N PHE A 205 16.49 -7.92 -1.53
CA PHE A 205 15.69 -6.72 -1.27
C PHE A 205 15.65 -6.40 0.21
N VAL A 206 15.55 -5.10 0.54
CA VAL A 206 15.28 -4.68 1.92
C VAL A 206 13.85 -4.17 1.98
N LEU A 207 13.01 -4.83 2.76
CA LEU A 207 11.63 -4.42 2.98
C LEU A 207 11.49 -3.81 4.37
N TYR A 208 10.76 -2.72 4.45
CA TYR A 208 10.38 -2.07 5.70
C TYR A 208 8.89 -2.22 5.95
N SER A 209 8.53 -2.43 7.21
CA SER A 209 7.15 -2.48 7.69
C SER A 209 7.04 -1.92 9.11
N ILE A 210 5.81 -1.92 9.63
CA ILE A 210 5.50 -1.47 10.99
C ILE A 210 5.01 -2.68 11.80
N GLU A 211 5.68 -2.97 12.91
CA GLU A 211 5.16 -3.88 13.94
C GLU A 211 4.23 -3.08 14.85
N ARG A 212 2.92 -3.21 14.64
CA ARG A 212 1.91 -2.39 15.32
C ARG A 212 1.89 -2.58 16.83
N LYS A 213 2.21 -3.79 17.32
CA LYS A 213 2.17 -4.09 18.75
C LYS A 213 3.24 -3.32 19.52
N THR A 214 4.45 -3.23 18.95
CA THR A 214 5.59 -2.54 19.56
C THR A 214 5.76 -1.11 19.05
N LYS A 215 5.03 -0.73 17.98
CA LYS A 215 5.13 0.56 17.27
C LYS A 215 6.52 0.81 16.70
N GLU A 216 7.17 -0.27 16.25
CA GLU A 216 8.51 -0.23 15.68
C GLU A 216 8.45 -0.27 14.16
N VAL A 217 9.42 0.41 13.53
CA VAL A 217 9.70 0.23 12.11
C VAL A 217 10.74 -0.87 11.99
N VAL A 218 10.42 -1.91 11.23
CA VAL A 218 11.28 -3.09 11.05
C VAL A 218 11.77 -3.11 9.61
N GLY A 219 13.10 -3.05 9.42
CA GLY A 219 13.75 -3.24 8.13
C GLY A 219 14.44 -4.60 8.08
N ALA A 220 14.20 -5.37 7.04
CA ALA A 220 14.82 -6.68 6.88
C ALA A 220 15.17 -7.03 5.45
N ARG A 221 16.23 -7.81 5.30
CA ARG A 221 16.72 -8.29 4.02
C ARG A 221 16.08 -9.62 3.67
N TYR A 222 15.55 -9.70 2.46
CA TYR A 222 14.95 -10.88 1.86
C TYR A 222 15.78 -11.28 0.64
N PRO A 223 15.96 -12.58 0.37
CA PRO A 223 16.66 -13.03 -0.83
C PRO A 223 15.94 -12.59 -2.10
N ASP A 224 16.66 -12.53 -3.22
CA ASP A 224 16.02 -12.44 -4.54
C ASP A 224 15.14 -13.70 -4.72
N PRO A 225 13.85 -13.58 -5.08
CA PRO A 225 13.04 -14.74 -5.44
C PRO A 225 13.77 -15.50 -6.54
N ALA A 226 14.10 -16.75 -6.25
CA ALA A 226 14.57 -17.67 -7.27
C ALA A 226 13.53 -17.69 -8.39
N ARG A 227 13.98 -17.35 -9.61
CA ARG A 227 13.16 -17.40 -10.82
C ARG A 227 12.85 -18.83 -11.23
#